data_AF-W2RP41-F1
#
_entry.id   AF-W2RP41-F1
#
_cell.length_a   1.000
_cell.length_b   1.000
_cell.length_c   1.000
_cell.angle_alpha   90.00
_cell.angle_beta   90.00
_cell.angle_gamma   90.00
#
_symmetry.space_group_name_H-M   'P 1'
#
loop_
_entity.id
_entity.type
_entity.pdbx_description
1 polymer ?
#
loop_
_entity_poly.entity_id
_entity_poly.type
_entity_poly.pdbx_seq_one_letter_code
_entity_poly.pdbx_strand_id
1 'polypeptide(L)'
;MASHQDDSAQLQTLLGQLTAAVGAYRPGPEPEAYAARMDITAKVKEMQRLMMAPADMALHHTVNMFELVGIRTLREYDVLRAIPAPPESISLADLAAKTGLQDSLLERIARLLVGTGFLDMTPDYQYRHTKFSSAYCQEPGPGNFMQAMFDEGLTPLTGFHSWLRTSGNDGQEPGDYYRNPYTSHHKQDGLSPLDIMAQFPKRLKEFQLGFMAQEDAVPITGYYDFGQLFDPEKDGDRPTVVDVGSGQGQSIKQMLDSFPNLESRRMVMEDLPPVIELAKTSKHVPSDVTMLVHNFLAPQPVAATGAKAYYLRRIMHDFSDANCVVILKHIRAAMLPDSRVLLADMVMPKRVTEADLPAAAIDNCMMIMGGKERTAEGFEKVVAEAGLELVRIWRSREDGATGALVEAKMSSS
;
A
#
# COMPACT_ATOMS: atom_id res chain seq x y z
N MET A 1 -13.06 40.85 -0.50
CA MET A 1 -13.95 40.29 0.55
C MET A 1 -14.49 38.99 0.00
N ALA A 2 -14.02 37.85 0.50
CA ALA A 2 -14.66 36.58 0.17
C ALA A 2 -16.08 36.62 0.74
N SER A 3 -17.10 36.30 -0.05
CA SER A 3 -18.47 36.19 0.46
C SER A 3 -18.47 35.13 1.57
N HIS A 4 -18.84 35.52 2.79
CA HIS A 4 -19.12 34.53 3.82
C HIS A 4 -20.33 33.71 3.36
N GLN A 5 -20.07 32.47 2.96
CA GLN A 5 -21.13 31.50 2.74
C GLN A 5 -21.73 31.15 4.11
N ASP A 6 -23.04 31.32 4.26
CA ASP A 6 -23.71 30.95 5.51
C ASP A 6 -23.95 29.43 5.53
N ASP A 7 -23.00 28.71 6.12
CA ASP A 7 -23.05 27.25 6.23
C ASP A 7 -23.83 26.77 7.48
N SER A 8 -24.48 27.68 8.22
CA SER A 8 -25.16 27.38 9.49
C SER A 8 -26.23 26.29 9.34
N ALA A 9 -27.01 26.32 8.26
CA ALA A 9 -28.05 25.32 8.00
C ALA A 9 -27.46 23.92 7.72
N GLN A 10 -26.36 23.86 6.97
CA GLN A 10 -25.65 22.62 6.68
C GLN A 10 -25.01 22.05 7.96
N LEU A 11 -24.40 22.90 8.79
CA LEU A 11 -23.83 22.51 10.08
C LEU A 11 -24.89 21.93 11.03
N GLN A 12 -26.08 22.53 11.11
CA GLN A 12 -27.18 22.00 11.93
C GLN A 12 -27.67 20.64 11.42
N THR A 13 -27.74 20.48 10.10
CA THR A 13 -28.12 19.20 9.48
C THR A 13 -27.08 18.12 9.78
N LEU A 14 -25.79 18.41 9.60
CA LEU A 14 -24.70 17.49 9.92
C LEU A 14 -24.67 17.13 11.41
N LEU A 15 -24.91 18.09 12.31
CA LEU A 15 -24.99 17.84 13.74
C LEU A 15 -26.13 16.88 14.10
N GLY A 16 -27.31 17.06 13.49
CA GLY A 16 -28.44 16.13 13.65
C GLY A 16 -28.10 14.71 13.18
N GLN A 17 -27.50 14.59 12.00
CA GLN A 17 -27.06 13.31 11.45
C GLN A 17 -25.96 12.65 12.31
N LEU A 18 -25.00 13.42 12.78
CA LEU A 18 -23.92 12.96 13.66
C LEU A 18 -24.48 12.45 14.99
N THR A 19 -25.43 13.19 15.58
CA THR A 19 -26.11 12.78 16.83
C THR A 19 -26.82 11.43 16.65
N ALA A 20 -27.55 11.26 15.54
CA ALA A 20 -28.21 10.00 15.23
C ALA A 20 -27.21 8.85 15.02
N ALA A 21 -26.14 9.08 14.24
CA ALA A 21 -25.11 8.08 13.95
C ALA A 21 -24.38 7.63 15.22
N VAL A 22 -24.00 8.57 16.09
CA VAL A 22 -23.36 8.28 17.38
C VAL A 22 -24.31 7.52 18.31
N GLY A 23 -25.60 7.89 18.36
CA GLY A 23 -26.60 7.18 19.17
C GLY A 23 -26.82 5.73 18.73
N ALA A 24 -26.70 5.47 17.42
CA ALA A 24 -26.78 4.13 16.83
C ALA A 24 -25.47 3.34 16.92
N TYR A 25 -24.33 4.00 17.16
CA TYR A 25 -23.03 3.34 17.15
C TYR A 25 -22.93 2.26 18.25
N ARG A 26 -22.47 1.09 17.84
CA ARG A 26 -22.12 -0.02 18.74
C ARG A 26 -20.67 -0.41 18.46
N PRO A 27 -19.74 -0.21 19.41
CA PRO A 27 -18.35 -0.57 19.20
C PRO A 27 -18.20 -2.11 19.13
N GLY A 28 -17.36 -2.58 18.22
CA GLY A 28 -17.10 -4.00 18.02
C GLY A 28 -16.10 -4.24 16.88
N PRO A 29 -15.64 -5.49 16.71
CA PRO A 29 -14.73 -5.86 15.62
C PRO A 29 -15.45 -6.07 14.27
N GLU A 30 -16.80 -6.10 14.28
CA GLU A 30 -17.61 -6.43 13.11
C GLU A 30 -17.53 -5.38 11.99
N PRO A 31 -17.70 -5.78 10.72
CA PRO A 31 -17.67 -4.86 9.56
C PRO A 31 -18.62 -3.67 9.70
N GLU A 32 -19.82 -3.88 10.27
CA GLU A 32 -20.82 -2.83 10.47
C GLU A 32 -20.34 -1.77 11.47
N ALA A 33 -19.63 -2.19 12.53
CA ALA A 33 -19.06 -1.27 13.50
C ALA A 33 -17.93 -0.43 12.88
N TYR A 34 -17.13 -1.03 11.98
CA TYR A 34 -16.14 -0.30 11.20
C TYR A 34 -16.79 0.73 10.27
N ALA A 35 -17.81 0.32 9.50
CA ALA A 35 -18.53 1.19 8.58
C ALA A 35 -19.19 2.37 9.30
N ALA A 36 -19.88 2.12 10.43
CA ALA A 36 -20.48 3.16 11.25
C ALA A 36 -19.44 4.15 11.80
N ARG A 37 -18.27 3.65 12.23
CA ARG A 37 -17.16 4.51 12.68
C ARG A 37 -16.63 5.39 11.54
N MET A 38 -16.50 4.85 10.33
CA MET A 38 -16.06 5.62 9.16
C MET A 38 -17.07 6.71 8.79
N ASP A 39 -18.36 6.38 8.82
CA ASP A 39 -19.43 7.34 8.56
C ASP A 39 -19.47 8.50 9.57
N ILE A 40 -19.37 8.18 10.88
CA ILE A 40 -19.26 9.19 11.95
C ILE A 40 -18.03 10.08 11.73
N THR A 41 -16.88 9.48 11.43
CA THR A 41 -15.63 10.21 11.20
C THR A 41 -15.74 11.14 9.99
N ALA A 42 -16.35 10.69 8.90
CA ALA A 42 -16.56 11.49 7.70
C ALA A 42 -17.43 12.73 7.99
N LYS A 43 -18.50 12.58 8.77
CA LYS A 43 -19.36 13.69 9.21
C LYS A 43 -18.62 14.71 10.06
N VAL A 44 -17.82 14.25 11.03
CA VAL A 44 -16.99 15.14 11.87
C VAL A 44 -15.99 15.94 11.02
N LYS A 45 -15.32 15.28 10.07
CA LYS A 45 -14.41 15.95 9.13
C LYS A 45 -15.14 16.95 8.23
N GLU A 46 -16.37 16.65 7.78
CA GLU A 46 -17.17 17.61 7.01
C GLU A 46 -17.51 18.85 7.83
N MET A 47 -17.99 18.68 9.08
CA MET A 47 -18.22 19.80 9.98
C MET A 47 -16.94 20.62 10.21
N GLN A 48 -15.80 19.96 10.43
CA GLN A 48 -14.51 20.63 10.60
C GLN A 48 -14.15 21.47 9.35
N ARG A 49 -14.37 20.94 8.14
CA ARG A 49 -14.10 21.67 6.89
C ARG A 49 -14.99 22.90 6.72
N LEU A 50 -16.27 22.80 7.06
CA LEU A 50 -17.21 23.93 6.99
C LEU A 50 -16.86 25.03 8.01
N MET A 51 -16.32 24.65 9.17
CA MET A 51 -15.95 25.61 10.21
C MET A 51 -14.56 26.25 10.01
N MET A 52 -13.66 25.58 9.30
CA MET A 52 -12.28 26.04 9.13
C MET A 52 -12.22 27.22 8.17
N ALA A 53 -11.61 28.33 8.59
CA ALA A 53 -11.37 29.43 7.67
C ALA A 53 -10.31 29.00 6.64
N PRO A 54 -10.40 29.44 5.36
CA PRO A 54 -9.41 29.07 4.36
C PRO A 54 -7.95 29.38 4.74
N ALA A 55 -7.73 30.42 5.55
CA ALA A 55 -6.40 30.81 6.04
C ALA A 55 -5.82 29.81 7.06
N ASP A 56 -6.66 29.10 7.81
CA ASP A 56 -6.23 28.15 8.85
C ASP A 56 -5.62 26.89 8.25
N MET A 57 -5.97 26.56 7.00
CA MET A 57 -5.45 25.39 6.29
C MET A 57 -3.92 25.39 6.19
N ALA A 58 -3.30 26.56 5.97
CA ALA A 58 -1.85 26.67 5.90
C ALA A 58 -1.18 26.27 7.23
N LEU A 59 -1.78 26.68 8.36
CA LEU A 59 -1.30 26.32 9.68
C LEU A 59 -1.54 24.83 9.98
N HIS A 60 -2.70 24.30 9.59
CA HIS A 60 -3.00 22.87 9.72
C HIS A 60 -1.97 21.99 8.98
N HIS A 61 -1.65 22.32 7.72
CA HIS A 61 -0.60 21.61 6.99
C HIS A 61 0.78 21.76 7.64
N THR A 62 1.09 22.95 8.17
CA THR A 62 2.35 23.20 8.87
C THR A 62 2.49 22.30 10.09
N VAL A 63 1.46 22.22 10.94
CA VAL A 63 1.44 21.35 12.12
C VAL A 63 1.63 19.88 11.72
N ASN A 64 0.90 19.40 10.71
CA ASN A 64 0.99 18.01 10.26
C ASN A 64 2.40 17.65 9.75
N MET A 65 3.05 18.55 9.00
CA MET A 65 4.43 18.32 8.53
C MET A 65 5.39 18.12 9.70
N PHE A 66 5.33 18.98 10.72
CA PHE A 66 6.21 18.87 11.88
C PHE A 66 5.84 17.71 12.81
N GLU A 67 4.56 17.34 12.88
CA GLU A 67 4.11 16.17 13.64
C GLU A 67 4.72 14.89 13.07
N LEU A 68 4.65 14.68 11.75
CA LEU A 68 5.23 13.50 11.10
C LEU A 68 6.74 13.38 11.37
N VAL A 69 7.47 14.50 11.25
CA VAL A 69 8.91 14.56 11.58
C VAL A 69 9.15 14.24 13.05
N GLY A 70 8.32 14.78 13.94
CA GLY A 70 8.39 14.53 15.38
C GLY A 70 8.23 13.04 15.71
N ILE A 71 7.17 12.40 15.19
CA ILE A 71 6.92 10.97 15.42
C ILE A 71 8.05 10.10 14.86
N ARG A 72 8.51 10.38 13.62
CA ARG A 72 9.63 9.64 13.02
C ARG A 72 10.91 9.76 13.84
N THR A 73 11.17 10.96 14.38
CA THR A 73 12.33 11.22 15.25
C THR A 73 12.21 10.44 16.56
N LEU A 74 11.05 10.47 17.23
CA LEU A 74 10.84 9.73 18.47
C LEU A 74 10.97 8.20 18.28
N ARG A 75 10.60 7.67 17.10
CA ARG A 75 10.84 6.26 16.77
C ARG A 75 12.32 5.95 16.56
N GLU A 76 13.09 6.82 15.88
CA GLU A 76 14.52 6.57 15.63
C GLU A 76 15.33 6.42 16.92
N TYR A 77 15.00 7.22 17.92
CA TYR A 77 15.68 7.24 19.22
C TYR A 77 15.00 6.37 20.28
N ASP A 78 14.09 5.46 19.87
CA ASP A 78 13.34 4.57 20.77
C ASP A 78 12.58 5.29 21.91
N VAL A 79 12.28 6.59 21.75
CA VAL A 79 11.62 7.40 22.78
C VAL A 79 10.22 6.88 23.07
N LEU A 80 9.48 6.47 22.04
CA LEU A 80 8.14 5.91 22.22
C LEU A 80 8.18 4.63 23.07
N ARG A 81 9.24 3.82 22.97
CA ARG A 81 9.40 2.60 23.78
C ARG A 81 9.87 2.88 25.20
N ALA A 82 10.52 4.02 25.44
CA ALA A 82 10.98 4.44 26.76
C ALA A 82 9.85 4.97 27.66
N ILE A 83 8.75 5.43 27.06
CA ILE A 83 7.50 5.78 27.74
C ILE A 83 6.82 4.47 28.20
N PRO A 84 6.44 4.35 29.49
CA PRO A 84 5.79 3.15 29.97
C PRO A 84 4.40 2.97 29.35
N ALA A 85 3.92 1.73 29.29
CA ALA A 85 2.57 1.43 28.80
C ALA A 85 1.52 2.18 29.64
N PRO A 86 0.31 2.47 29.09
CA PRO A 86 -0.76 3.05 29.88
C PRO A 86 -1.21 2.12 31.03
N PRO A 87 -1.60 2.66 32.21
CA PRO A 87 -1.84 4.08 32.49
C PRO A 87 -0.62 4.87 33.01
N GLU A 88 0.55 4.23 33.12
CA GLU A 88 1.75 4.85 33.69
C GLU A 88 2.28 6.05 32.87
N SER A 89 3.10 6.89 33.50
CA SER A 89 3.72 8.07 32.90
C SER A 89 5.20 8.17 33.26
N ILE A 90 5.93 9.05 32.59
CA ILE A 90 7.35 9.31 32.81
C ILE A 90 7.67 10.80 32.81
N SER A 91 8.55 11.23 33.72
CA SER A 91 9.04 12.61 33.75
C SER A 91 9.95 12.92 32.55
N LEU A 92 10.10 14.20 32.20
CA LEU A 92 11.04 14.62 31.14
C LEU A 92 12.48 14.19 31.47
N ALA A 93 12.91 14.37 32.72
CA ALA A 93 14.26 14.04 33.17
C ALA A 93 14.53 12.52 33.10
N ASP A 94 13.58 11.69 33.50
CA ASP A 94 13.73 10.24 33.41
C ASP A 94 13.68 9.76 31.95
N LEU A 95 12.85 10.38 31.11
CA LEU A 95 12.81 10.07 29.68
C LEU A 95 14.12 10.43 28.99
N ALA A 96 14.69 11.59 29.31
CA ALA A 96 16.01 12.02 28.86
C ALA A 96 17.11 11.06 29.34
N ALA A 97 17.10 10.69 30.62
CA ALA A 97 18.05 9.72 31.18
C ALA A 97 17.97 8.35 30.50
N LYS A 98 16.75 7.86 30.19
CA LYS A 98 16.55 6.57 29.51
C LYS A 98 16.98 6.57 28.04
N THR A 99 16.78 7.67 27.33
CA THR A 99 17.02 7.77 25.88
C THR A 99 18.37 8.36 25.53
N GLY A 100 19.04 9.01 26.48
CA GLY A 100 20.28 9.76 26.26
C GLY A 100 20.08 11.07 25.49
N LEU A 101 18.85 11.49 25.24
CA LEU A 101 18.53 12.74 24.55
C LEU A 101 18.45 13.92 25.52
N GLN A 102 18.76 15.12 25.02
CA GLN A 102 18.63 16.35 25.78
C GLN A 102 17.15 16.66 26.10
N ASP A 103 16.86 17.01 27.35
CA ASP A 103 15.54 17.39 27.84
C ASP A 103 14.86 18.43 26.94
N SER A 104 15.56 19.51 26.57
CA SER A 104 14.97 20.57 25.73
C SER A 104 14.64 20.12 24.30
N LEU A 105 15.32 19.10 23.78
CA LEU A 105 14.97 18.52 22.47
C LEU A 105 13.70 17.69 22.59
N LEU A 106 13.67 16.78 23.57
CA LEU A 106 12.50 15.94 23.87
C LEU A 106 11.27 16.79 24.13
N GLU A 107 11.39 17.80 24.99
CA GLU A 107 10.30 18.70 25.37
C GLU A 107 9.69 19.41 24.16
N ARG A 108 10.53 19.94 23.26
CA ARG A 108 10.07 20.69 22.08
C ARG A 108 9.33 19.80 21.09
N ILE A 109 9.81 18.58 20.86
CA ILE A 109 9.12 17.60 20.00
C ILE A 109 7.83 17.14 20.68
N ALA A 110 7.90 16.74 21.95
CA ALA A 110 6.77 16.23 22.69
C ALA A 110 5.64 17.27 22.85
N ARG A 111 5.97 18.56 22.98
CA ARG A 111 4.96 19.65 23.05
C ARG A 111 4.02 19.64 21.85
N LEU A 112 4.55 19.45 20.65
CA LEU A 112 3.74 19.34 19.44
C LEU A 112 2.87 18.08 19.49
N LEU A 113 3.46 16.93 19.82
CA LEU A 113 2.75 15.64 19.83
C LEU A 113 1.71 15.52 20.94
N VAL A 114 1.89 16.23 22.06
CA VAL A 114 0.85 16.40 23.10
C VAL A 114 -0.26 17.30 22.59
N GLY A 115 0.10 18.42 21.93
CA GLY A 115 -0.87 19.35 21.35
C GLY A 115 -1.75 18.74 20.25
N THR A 116 -1.21 17.81 19.45
CA THR A 116 -1.98 17.07 18.43
C THR A 116 -2.72 15.85 18.98
N GLY A 117 -2.48 15.47 20.25
CA GLY A 117 -3.09 14.32 20.90
C GLY A 117 -2.49 12.97 20.50
N PHE A 118 -1.30 12.95 19.88
CA PHE A 118 -0.56 11.72 19.64
C PHE A 118 0.06 11.18 20.94
N LEU A 119 0.66 12.06 21.74
CA LEU A 119 1.05 11.82 23.13
C LEU A 119 0.07 12.51 24.07
N ASP A 120 0.14 12.14 25.35
CA ASP A 120 -0.59 12.80 26.43
C ASP A 120 0.38 13.34 27.47
N MET A 121 -0.07 14.32 28.25
CA MET A 121 0.66 14.88 29.37
C MET A 121 -0.26 14.98 30.58
N THR A 122 0.18 14.39 31.68
CA THR A 122 -0.52 14.39 32.96
C THR A 122 -0.54 15.80 33.59
N PRO A 123 -1.44 16.07 34.56
CA PRO A 123 -1.48 17.36 35.26
C PRO A 123 -0.16 17.74 35.97
N ASP A 124 0.67 16.76 36.33
CA ASP A 124 2.01 16.94 36.90
C ASP A 124 3.14 16.95 35.86
N TYR A 125 2.80 17.21 34.59
CA TYR A 125 3.73 17.40 33.47
C TYR A 125 4.57 16.16 33.12
N GLN A 126 4.07 14.96 33.40
CA GLN A 126 4.68 13.70 32.93
C GLN A 126 4.07 13.26 31.61
N TYR A 127 4.90 12.70 30.73
CA TYR A 127 4.48 12.18 29.44
C TYR A 127 3.86 10.78 29.57
N ARG A 128 2.80 10.53 28.80
CA ARG A 128 2.09 9.25 28.75
C ARG A 128 1.67 8.93 27.33
N HIS A 129 1.55 7.64 27.03
CA HIS A 129 0.94 7.19 25.79
C HIS A 129 -0.55 7.51 25.71
N THR A 130 -1.01 7.91 24.52
CA THR A 130 -2.41 7.71 24.10
C THR A 130 -2.54 6.33 23.45
N LYS A 131 -3.78 5.93 23.11
CA LYS A 131 -3.99 4.75 22.27
C LYS A 131 -3.26 4.81 20.92
N PHE A 132 -2.99 6.01 20.39
CA PHE A 132 -2.33 6.19 19.10
C PHE A 132 -0.82 5.95 19.20
N SER A 133 -0.14 6.66 20.10
CA SER A 133 1.30 6.47 20.30
C SER A 133 1.64 5.09 20.85
N SER A 134 0.79 4.48 21.68
CA SER A 134 0.98 3.10 22.13
C SER A 134 0.92 2.11 20.96
N ALA A 135 0.00 2.29 20.02
CA ALA A 135 -0.10 1.42 18.84
C ALA A 135 1.16 1.49 17.94
N TYR A 136 1.88 2.62 17.96
CA TYR A 136 3.11 2.81 17.18
C TYR A 136 4.33 2.03 17.73
N CYS A 137 4.20 1.43 18.91
CA CYS A 137 5.20 0.54 19.51
C CYS A 137 4.99 -0.94 19.15
N GLN A 138 3.89 -1.31 18.49
CA GLN A 138 3.60 -2.68 18.07
C GLN A 138 4.41 -3.06 16.82
N GLU A 139 4.83 -4.33 16.74
CA GLU A 139 5.57 -4.87 15.59
C GLU A 139 5.04 -6.26 15.20
N PRO A 140 4.51 -6.43 13.97
CA PRO A 140 4.18 -5.38 13.01
C PRO A 140 3.03 -4.49 13.55
N GLY A 141 3.05 -3.21 13.20
CA GLY A 141 2.04 -2.26 13.65
C GLY A 141 2.00 -0.96 12.83
N PRO A 142 1.06 -0.05 13.12
CA PRO A 142 0.88 1.20 12.38
C PRO A 142 2.15 2.10 12.39
N GLY A 143 3.00 1.96 13.40
CA GLY A 143 4.29 2.65 13.44
C GLY A 143 5.24 2.22 12.33
N ASN A 144 5.29 0.93 11.98
CA ASN A 144 6.13 0.43 10.88
C ASN A 144 5.62 0.96 9.54
N PHE A 145 4.30 0.95 9.30
CA PHE A 145 3.72 1.47 8.04
C PHE A 145 3.98 2.98 7.87
N MET A 146 3.75 3.76 8.92
CA MET A 146 4.03 5.19 8.89
C MET A 146 5.51 5.45 8.60
N GLN A 147 6.43 4.74 9.27
CA GLN A 147 7.86 4.91 9.02
C GLN A 147 8.24 4.51 7.59
N ALA A 148 7.70 3.42 7.06
CA ALA A 148 7.92 2.99 5.69
C ALA A 148 7.50 4.09 4.68
N MET A 149 6.30 4.64 4.86
CA MET A 149 5.81 5.74 4.01
C MET A 149 6.60 7.03 4.22
N PHE A 150 7.12 7.29 5.42
CA PHE A 150 7.97 8.45 5.68
C PHE A 150 9.33 8.32 4.97
N ASP A 151 10.01 7.20 5.18
CA ASP A 151 11.38 6.96 4.73
C ASP A 151 11.44 6.73 3.21
N GLU A 152 10.52 5.92 2.66
CA GLU A 152 10.54 5.51 1.24
C GLU A 152 9.60 6.33 0.34
N GLY A 153 8.57 6.99 0.91
CA GLY A 153 7.60 7.79 0.17
C GLY A 153 7.83 9.29 0.32
N LEU A 154 7.54 9.84 1.50
CA LEU A 154 7.53 11.27 1.76
C LEU A 154 8.91 11.91 1.56
N THR A 155 9.95 11.30 2.12
CA THR A 155 11.32 11.86 2.08
C THR A 155 11.79 12.10 0.64
N PRO A 156 11.77 11.12 -0.29
CA PRO A 156 12.08 11.36 -1.69
C PRO A 156 11.08 12.28 -2.41
N LEU A 157 9.80 12.30 -1.99
CA LEU A 157 8.77 13.17 -2.59
C LEU A 157 8.95 14.66 -2.28
N THR A 158 9.61 15.05 -1.18
CA THR A 158 9.76 16.47 -0.78
C THR A 158 10.40 17.36 -1.86
N GLY A 159 11.27 16.80 -2.69
CA GLY A 159 11.96 17.48 -3.80
C GLY A 159 11.24 17.40 -5.16
N PHE A 160 10.07 16.78 -5.24
CA PHE A 160 9.42 16.39 -6.50
C PHE A 160 9.21 17.57 -7.47
N HIS A 161 8.72 18.70 -6.97
CA HIS A 161 8.50 19.91 -7.77
C HIS A 161 9.79 20.43 -8.45
N SER A 162 10.93 20.35 -7.75
CA SER A 162 12.23 20.74 -8.28
C SER A 162 12.76 19.69 -9.25
N TRP A 163 12.57 18.41 -8.94
CA TRP A 163 12.97 17.30 -9.81
C TRP A 163 12.29 17.42 -11.18
N LEU A 164 10.98 17.62 -11.24
CA LEU A 164 10.22 17.81 -12.50
C LEU A 164 10.86 18.89 -13.38
N ARG A 165 11.18 20.05 -12.80
CA ARG A 165 11.75 21.18 -13.56
C ARG A 165 13.17 20.96 -14.06
N THR A 166 13.94 20.08 -13.40
CA THR A 166 15.41 20.00 -13.60
C THR A 166 15.89 18.67 -14.16
N SER A 167 15.08 17.60 -14.10
CA SER A 167 15.44 16.26 -14.55
C SER A 167 15.32 16.04 -16.07
N GLY A 168 14.56 16.91 -16.75
CA GLY A 168 14.12 16.73 -18.13
C GLY A 168 12.69 16.20 -18.26
N ASN A 169 11.97 15.97 -17.15
CA ASN A 169 10.55 15.55 -17.10
C ASN A 169 9.60 16.73 -16.77
N ASP A 170 9.84 17.93 -17.30
CA ASP A 170 9.02 19.10 -16.93
C ASP A 170 7.55 18.91 -17.33
N GLY A 171 6.68 18.90 -16.32
CA GLY A 171 5.24 18.66 -16.48
C GLY A 171 4.84 17.25 -16.93
N GLN A 172 5.75 16.26 -16.88
CA GLN A 172 5.47 14.88 -17.26
C GLN A 172 5.54 13.93 -16.06
N GLU A 173 4.71 12.89 -16.05
CA GLU A 173 4.80 11.84 -15.04
C GLU A 173 6.18 11.11 -15.13
N PRO A 174 6.80 10.73 -14.00
CA PRO A 174 7.96 9.86 -14.02
C PRO A 174 7.53 8.46 -14.47
N GLY A 175 8.05 7.98 -15.60
CA GLY A 175 7.73 6.64 -16.13
C GLY A 175 8.94 5.73 -16.34
N ASP A 176 10.15 6.21 -16.02
CA ASP A 176 11.38 5.42 -16.10
C ASP A 176 11.67 4.79 -14.73
N TYR A 177 11.72 3.46 -14.72
CA TYR A 177 11.95 2.67 -13.51
C TYR A 177 13.36 2.86 -12.93
N TYR A 178 14.35 3.19 -13.76
CA TYR A 178 15.74 3.39 -13.35
C TYR A 178 16.12 4.87 -13.21
N ARG A 179 15.23 5.79 -13.59
CA ARG A 179 15.44 7.24 -13.46
C ARG A 179 14.17 7.98 -13.09
N ASN A 180 13.95 8.12 -11.79
CA ASN A 180 12.77 8.70 -11.16
C ASN A 180 13.14 9.48 -9.89
N PRO A 181 12.20 10.24 -9.29
CA PRO A 181 12.49 11.03 -8.09
C PRO A 181 13.10 10.23 -6.93
N TYR A 182 12.70 8.97 -6.73
CA TYR A 182 13.26 8.10 -5.71
C TYR A 182 14.75 7.82 -5.97
N THR A 183 15.10 7.30 -7.15
CA THR A 183 16.49 7.01 -7.54
C THR A 183 17.37 8.27 -7.48
N SER A 184 16.85 9.42 -7.92
CA SER A 184 17.57 10.69 -7.91
C SER A 184 17.78 11.24 -6.50
N HIS A 185 16.80 11.08 -5.59
CA HIS A 185 16.94 11.44 -4.18
C HIS A 185 18.13 10.70 -3.54
N HIS A 186 18.25 9.41 -3.85
CA HIS A 186 19.36 8.57 -3.40
C HIS A 186 20.67 8.78 -4.19
N LYS A 187 20.65 9.59 -5.26
CA LYS A 187 21.77 9.81 -6.19
C LYS A 187 22.26 8.53 -6.84
N GLN A 188 21.32 7.66 -7.18
CA GLN A 188 21.55 6.31 -7.69
C GLN A 188 20.69 6.00 -8.93
N ASP A 189 20.45 7.01 -9.77
CA ASP A 189 19.89 6.81 -11.12
C ASP A 189 20.68 5.70 -11.84
N GLY A 190 19.95 4.76 -12.46
CA GLY A 190 20.49 3.54 -13.08
C GLY A 190 20.28 2.26 -12.25
N LEU A 191 19.94 2.38 -10.96
CA LEU A 191 19.50 1.26 -10.13
C LEU A 191 17.98 1.24 -10.00
N SER A 192 17.40 0.07 -9.73
CA SER A 192 15.98 -0.02 -9.40
C SER A 192 15.70 0.50 -7.98
N PRO A 193 14.47 0.98 -7.68
CA PRO A 193 14.07 1.33 -6.32
C PRO A 193 14.30 0.17 -5.32
N LEU A 194 14.04 -1.07 -5.72
CA LEU A 194 14.27 -2.25 -4.89
C LEU A 194 15.76 -2.49 -4.58
N ASP A 195 16.64 -2.34 -5.57
CA ASP A 195 18.09 -2.47 -5.37
C ASP A 195 18.65 -1.38 -4.43
N ILE A 196 18.06 -0.19 -4.47
CA ILE A 196 18.40 0.90 -3.54
C ILE A 196 17.92 0.56 -2.13
N MET A 197 16.67 0.13 -1.96
CA MET A 197 16.14 -0.27 -0.65
C MET A 197 16.95 -1.41 -0.01
N ALA A 198 17.41 -2.38 -0.82
CA ALA A 198 18.23 -3.51 -0.35
C ALA A 198 19.57 -3.09 0.28
N GLN A 199 20.09 -1.90 -0.03
CA GLN A 199 21.30 -1.35 0.59
C GLN A 199 21.07 -0.87 2.03
N PHE A 200 19.82 -0.72 2.47
CA PHE A 200 19.44 -0.24 3.79
C PHE A 200 18.66 -1.29 4.59
N PRO A 201 19.30 -2.37 5.08
CA PRO A 201 18.60 -3.54 5.64
C PRO A 201 17.67 -3.24 6.83
N LYS A 202 18.03 -2.27 7.70
CA LYS A 202 17.15 -1.82 8.80
C LYS A 202 15.86 -1.19 8.24
N ARG A 203 15.98 -0.29 7.26
CA ARG A 203 14.85 0.38 6.60
C ARG A 203 14.00 -0.61 5.82
N LEU A 204 14.63 -1.51 5.05
CA LEU A 204 13.94 -2.56 4.31
C LEU A 204 13.12 -3.46 5.23
N LYS A 205 13.66 -3.83 6.41
CA LYS A 205 12.91 -4.60 7.41
C LYS A 205 11.68 -3.83 7.91
N GLU A 206 11.83 -2.54 8.24
CA GLU A 206 10.70 -1.69 8.68
C GLU A 206 9.65 -1.52 7.58
N PHE A 207 10.09 -1.36 6.33
CA PHE A 207 9.24 -1.34 5.15
C PHE A 207 8.43 -2.64 5.04
N GLN A 208 9.09 -3.80 5.08
CA GLN A 208 8.42 -5.10 5.03
C GLN A 208 7.39 -5.28 6.17
N LEU A 209 7.76 -4.95 7.41
CA LEU A 209 6.85 -5.00 8.56
C LEU A 209 5.65 -4.06 8.41
N GLY A 210 5.87 -2.86 7.86
CA GLY A 210 4.82 -1.88 7.62
C GLY A 210 3.79 -2.34 6.60
N PHE A 211 4.23 -3.02 5.55
CA PHE A 211 3.35 -3.51 4.50
C PHE A 211 2.70 -4.86 4.80
N MET A 212 3.20 -5.64 5.79
CA MET A 212 2.50 -6.84 6.28
C MET A 212 1.08 -6.54 6.78
N ALA A 213 0.87 -5.39 7.44
CA ALA A 213 -0.45 -4.97 7.89
C ALA A 213 -1.38 -4.51 6.75
N GLN A 214 -0.84 -4.33 5.54
CA GLN A 214 -1.56 -3.90 4.34
C GLN A 214 -1.86 -5.07 3.40
N GLU A 215 -1.60 -6.31 3.80
CA GLU A 215 -1.83 -7.50 2.98
C GLU A 215 -3.30 -7.60 2.53
N ASP A 216 -4.22 -7.32 3.47
CA ASP A 216 -5.67 -7.30 3.25
C ASP A 216 -6.15 -6.21 2.29
N ALA A 217 -5.32 -5.21 1.99
CA ALA A 217 -5.68 -4.17 1.02
C ALA A 217 -5.79 -4.73 -0.40
N VAL A 218 -5.01 -5.76 -0.71
CA VAL A 218 -5.11 -6.55 -1.95
C VAL A 218 -5.11 -8.03 -1.56
N PRO A 219 -6.26 -8.56 -1.09
CA PRO A 219 -6.31 -9.93 -0.60
C PRO A 219 -5.93 -10.91 -1.72
N ILE A 220 -5.50 -12.12 -1.41
CA ILE A 220 -5.24 -13.14 -2.45
C ILE A 220 -6.52 -13.90 -2.79
N THR A 221 -7.37 -14.17 -1.81
CA THR A 221 -8.62 -14.94 -1.96
C THR A 221 -9.84 -14.14 -1.52
N GLY A 222 -11.04 -14.66 -1.79
CA GLY A 222 -12.31 -14.06 -1.36
C GLY A 222 -13.09 -13.30 -2.43
N TYR A 223 -12.45 -12.89 -3.53
CA TYR A 223 -13.13 -12.21 -4.65
C TYR A 223 -13.00 -12.95 -6.00
N TYR A 224 -12.08 -13.91 -6.12
CA TYR A 224 -11.93 -14.77 -7.30
C TYR A 224 -11.82 -16.23 -6.87
N ASP A 225 -12.56 -17.11 -7.55
CA ASP A 225 -12.49 -18.55 -7.33
C ASP A 225 -11.38 -19.14 -8.20
N PHE A 226 -10.21 -19.38 -7.63
CA PHE A 226 -9.09 -20.00 -8.36
C PHE A 226 -9.35 -21.47 -8.67
N GLY A 227 -10.25 -22.14 -7.93
CA GLY A 227 -10.63 -23.52 -8.16
C GLY A 227 -11.25 -23.73 -9.54
N GLN A 228 -11.87 -22.71 -10.13
CA GLN A 228 -12.47 -22.77 -11.46
C GLN A 228 -11.43 -22.87 -12.61
N LEU A 229 -10.15 -22.57 -12.34
CA LEU A 229 -9.10 -22.59 -13.35
C LEU A 229 -8.65 -24.00 -13.72
N PHE A 230 -8.96 -25.00 -12.90
CA PHE A 230 -8.50 -26.37 -13.08
C PHE A 230 -9.65 -27.31 -13.42
N ASP A 231 -9.56 -27.93 -14.60
CA ASP A 231 -10.41 -29.04 -15.02
C ASP A 231 -9.55 -30.31 -15.17
N PRO A 232 -9.63 -31.28 -14.25
CA PRO A 232 -8.78 -32.48 -14.28
C PRO A 232 -9.02 -33.35 -15.51
N GLU A 233 -10.19 -33.25 -16.16
CA GLU A 233 -10.52 -34.04 -17.35
C GLU A 233 -9.92 -33.44 -18.62
N LYS A 234 -9.68 -32.11 -18.64
CA LYS A 234 -9.25 -31.38 -19.84
C LYS A 234 -7.80 -30.92 -19.80
N ASP A 235 -7.27 -30.62 -18.62
CA ASP A 235 -6.04 -29.85 -18.50
C ASP A 235 -4.76 -30.72 -18.41
N GLY A 236 -4.84 -32.05 -18.45
CA GLY A 236 -3.65 -32.91 -18.58
C GLY A 236 -2.62 -32.65 -17.47
N ASP A 237 -1.36 -32.32 -17.78
CA ASP A 237 -0.34 -31.85 -16.80
C ASP A 237 -0.02 -30.34 -16.95
N ARG A 238 -0.90 -29.59 -17.61
CA ARG A 238 -0.76 -28.15 -17.85
C ARG A 238 -0.63 -27.38 -16.52
N PRO A 239 0.24 -26.35 -16.45
CA PRO A 239 0.28 -25.43 -15.31
C PRO A 239 -1.07 -24.75 -15.11
N THR A 240 -1.57 -24.74 -13.87
CA THR A 240 -2.82 -24.07 -13.52
C THR A 240 -2.58 -22.59 -13.29
N VAL A 241 -1.61 -22.24 -12.43
CA VAL A 241 -1.26 -20.84 -12.14
C VAL A 241 0.25 -20.67 -12.26
N VAL A 242 0.66 -19.68 -13.06
CA VAL A 242 2.01 -19.10 -13.03
C VAL A 242 1.92 -17.81 -12.24
N ASP A 243 2.53 -17.79 -11.05
CA ASP A 243 2.65 -16.62 -10.18
C ASP A 243 3.90 -15.83 -10.59
N VAL A 244 3.69 -14.70 -11.29
CA VAL A 244 4.75 -13.90 -11.91
C VAL A 244 5.16 -12.78 -10.94
N GLY A 245 6.42 -12.79 -10.51
CA GLY A 245 6.87 -11.94 -9.40
C GLY A 245 6.36 -12.47 -8.05
N SER A 246 6.42 -13.79 -7.89
CA SER A 246 5.78 -14.53 -6.79
C SER A 246 6.31 -14.24 -5.37
N GLY A 247 7.44 -13.54 -5.25
CA GLY A 247 8.11 -13.38 -3.98
C GLY A 247 8.48 -14.75 -3.38
N GLN A 248 8.11 -14.99 -2.13
CA GLN A 248 8.36 -16.26 -1.45
C GLN A 248 7.21 -17.27 -1.61
N GLY A 249 6.20 -16.98 -2.46
CA GLY A 249 5.11 -17.90 -2.79
C GLY A 249 3.91 -17.82 -1.84
N GLN A 250 3.72 -16.68 -1.16
CA GLN A 250 2.58 -16.46 -0.27
C GLN A 250 1.25 -16.65 -1.02
N SER A 251 1.16 -16.14 -2.25
CA SER A 251 -0.02 -16.27 -3.10
C SER A 251 -0.35 -17.72 -3.45
N ILE A 252 0.62 -18.49 -3.94
CA ILE A 252 0.43 -19.92 -4.21
C ILE A 252 0.04 -20.70 -2.95
N LYS A 253 0.73 -20.46 -1.82
CA LYS A 253 0.39 -21.13 -0.57
C LYS A 253 -1.06 -20.88 -0.19
N GLN A 254 -1.50 -19.62 -0.19
CA GLN A 254 -2.86 -19.28 0.21
C GLN A 254 -3.91 -19.80 -0.78
N MET A 255 -3.61 -19.84 -2.08
CA MET A 255 -4.47 -20.48 -3.08
C MET A 255 -4.62 -21.99 -2.79
N LEU A 256 -3.52 -22.72 -2.57
CA LEU A 256 -3.57 -24.15 -2.26
C LEU A 256 -4.32 -24.44 -0.97
N ASP A 257 -4.14 -23.62 0.07
CA ASP A 257 -4.85 -23.77 1.34
C ASP A 257 -6.37 -23.50 1.20
N SER A 258 -6.76 -22.61 0.28
CA SER A 258 -8.16 -22.18 0.10
C SER A 258 -8.94 -23.01 -0.92
N PHE A 259 -8.26 -23.65 -1.87
CA PHE A 259 -8.88 -24.37 -3.00
C PHE A 259 -8.31 -25.80 -3.09
N PRO A 260 -8.91 -26.79 -2.40
CA PRO A 260 -8.37 -28.14 -2.29
C PRO A 260 -8.25 -28.92 -3.61
N ASN A 261 -8.91 -28.46 -4.67
CA ASN A 261 -8.81 -29.05 -6.00
C ASN A 261 -7.58 -28.58 -6.77
N LEU A 262 -6.87 -27.53 -6.30
CA LEU A 262 -5.62 -27.10 -6.90
C LEU A 262 -4.48 -28.04 -6.47
N GLU A 263 -3.71 -28.50 -7.45
CA GLU A 263 -2.57 -29.40 -7.22
C GLU A 263 -1.27 -28.60 -7.22
N SER A 264 -0.45 -28.70 -6.16
CA SER A 264 0.81 -27.97 -6.02
C SER A 264 1.78 -28.21 -7.18
N ARG A 265 1.86 -29.44 -7.70
CA ARG A 265 2.65 -29.79 -8.90
C ARG A 265 2.31 -29.01 -10.18
N ARG A 266 1.16 -28.33 -10.22
CA ARG A 266 0.71 -27.51 -11.35
C ARG A 266 0.87 -26.01 -11.11
N MET A 267 1.43 -25.65 -9.97
CA MET A 267 1.73 -24.27 -9.64
C MET A 267 3.16 -23.96 -10.06
N VAL A 268 3.36 -22.79 -10.65
CA VAL A 268 4.66 -22.30 -11.09
C VAL A 268 4.91 -20.95 -10.41
N MET A 269 6.09 -20.80 -9.84
CA MET A 269 6.60 -19.57 -9.25
C MET A 269 7.66 -18.98 -10.16
N GLU A 270 7.53 -17.70 -10.50
CA GLU A 270 8.53 -16.96 -11.25
C GLU A 270 9.02 -15.76 -10.44
N ASP A 271 10.33 -15.64 -10.31
CA ASP A 271 10.96 -14.46 -9.72
C ASP A 271 12.46 -14.38 -10.09
N LEU A 272 13.13 -13.31 -9.67
CA LEU A 272 14.56 -13.11 -9.86
C LEU A 272 15.39 -14.13 -9.06
N PRO A 273 16.66 -14.37 -9.44
CA PRO A 273 17.48 -15.44 -8.83
C PRO A 273 17.56 -15.39 -7.29
N PRO A 274 17.81 -14.24 -6.64
CA PRO A 274 17.91 -14.19 -5.18
C PRO A 274 16.63 -14.60 -4.46
N VAL A 275 15.47 -14.30 -5.05
CA VAL A 275 14.16 -14.59 -4.47
C VAL A 275 13.83 -16.07 -4.60
N ILE A 276 14.09 -16.66 -5.77
CA ILE A 276 13.90 -18.11 -5.98
C ILE A 276 14.82 -18.93 -5.07
N GLU A 277 16.08 -18.52 -4.88
CA GLU A 277 16.97 -19.20 -3.93
C GLU A 277 16.45 -19.09 -2.49
N LEU A 278 15.94 -17.92 -2.10
CA LEU A 278 15.31 -17.75 -0.79
C LEU A 278 14.07 -18.66 -0.64
N ALA A 279 13.19 -18.73 -1.64
CA ALA A 279 11.99 -19.57 -1.63
C ALA A 279 12.33 -21.08 -1.49
N LYS A 280 13.38 -21.55 -2.16
CA LYS A 280 13.87 -22.94 -2.03
C LYS A 280 14.31 -23.25 -0.59
N THR A 281 14.98 -22.31 0.06
CA THR A 281 15.50 -22.51 1.43
C THR A 281 14.41 -22.37 2.50
N SER A 282 13.43 -21.48 2.30
CA SER A 282 12.35 -21.25 3.27
C SER A 282 11.35 -22.40 3.35
N LYS A 283 11.22 -23.20 2.28
CA LYS A 283 10.23 -24.29 2.16
C LYS A 283 8.80 -23.82 2.46
N HIS A 284 8.51 -22.56 2.12
CA HIS A 284 7.21 -21.95 2.38
C HIS A 284 6.07 -22.59 1.58
N VAL A 285 6.38 -23.04 0.36
CA VAL A 285 5.45 -23.76 -0.54
C VAL A 285 5.81 -25.26 -0.61
N PRO A 286 4.87 -26.13 -1.03
CA PRO A 286 5.15 -27.55 -1.26
C PRO A 286 6.32 -27.77 -2.23
N SER A 287 7.10 -28.84 -2.02
CA SER A 287 8.34 -29.10 -2.76
C SER A 287 8.14 -29.46 -4.24
N ASP A 288 6.92 -29.78 -4.64
CA ASP A 288 6.56 -30.10 -6.03
C ASP A 288 6.05 -28.87 -6.80
N VAL A 289 5.93 -27.69 -6.17
CA VAL A 289 5.75 -26.42 -6.89
C VAL A 289 6.96 -26.14 -7.76
N THR A 290 6.74 -25.84 -9.03
CA THR A 290 7.82 -25.55 -9.97
C THR A 290 8.35 -24.13 -9.74
N MET A 291 9.64 -23.99 -9.45
CA MET A 291 10.27 -22.69 -9.23
C MET A 291 11.18 -22.32 -10.41
N LEU A 292 10.89 -21.21 -11.08
CA LEU A 292 11.60 -20.73 -12.26
C LEU A 292 12.25 -19.37 -11.98
N VAL A 293 13.54 -19.27 -12.29
CA VAL A 293 14.23 -17.97 -12.34
C VAL A 293 13.79 -17.27 -13.62
N HIS A 294 13.08 -16.16 -13.50
CA HIS A 294 12.56 -15.43 -14.64
C HIS A 294 12.48 -13.91 -14.38
N ASN A 295 12.77 -13.14 -15.43
CA ASN A 295 12.51 -11.71 -15.48
C ASN A 295 11.33 -11.48 -16.42
N PHE A 296 10.21 -10.99 -15.91
CA PHE A 296 8.98 -10.78 -16.67
C PHE A 296 9.08 -9.74 -17.81
N LEU A 297 10.18 -8.97 -17.87
CA LEU A 297 10.52 -8.12 -19.02
C LEU A 297 11.13 -8.89 -20.19
N ALA A 298 11.33 -10.20 -20.03
CA ALA A 298 11.79 -11.11 -21.07
C ALA A 298 10.66 -12.06 -21.49
N PRO A 299 10.77 -12.72 -22.68
CA PRO A 299 9.80 -13.73 -23.10
C PRO A 299 9.61 -14.85 -22.07
N GLN A 300 8.36 -15.26 -21.89
CA GLN A 300 7.97 -16.28 -20.92
C GLN A 300 8.67 -17.64 -21.15
N PRO A 301 9.09 -18.35 -20.09
CA PRO A 301 9.78 -19.64 -20.21
C PRO A 301 8.89 -20.73 -20.81
N VAL A 302 9.48 -21.67 -21.55
CA VAL A 302 8.75 -22.82 -22.14
C VAL A 302 8.00 -23.65 -21.09
N ALA A 303 8.55 -23.78 -19.88
CA ALA A 303 7.93 -24.51 -18.78
C ALA A 303 6.65 -23.83 -18.23
N ALA A 304 6.49 -22.53 -18.45
CA ALA A 304 5.30 -21.75 -18.07
C ALA A 304 4.35 -21.54 -19.25
N THR A 305 4.72 -21.96 -20.47
CA THR A 305 3.89 -21.77 -21.67
C THR A 305 2.59 -22.54 -21.58
N GLY A 306 1.51 -21.84 -21.92
CA GLY A 306 0.18 -22.36 -22.00
C GLY A 306 -0.43 -22.60 -20.64
N ALA A 307 -0.09 -21.85 -19.59
CA ALA A 307 -0.76 -21.98 -18.29
C ALA A 307 -2.27 -21.63 -18.37
N LYS A 308 -3.08 -22.05 -17.39
CA LYS A 308 -4.50 -21.63 -17.32
C LYS A 308 -4.63 -20.18 -16.87
N ALA A 309 -3.78 -19.75 -15.94
CA ALA A 309 -3.68 -18.36 -15.53
C ALA A 309 -2.23 -17.91 -15.34
N TYR A 310 -1.96 -16.67 -15.74
CA TYR A 310 -0.78 -15.90 -15.34
C TYR A 310 -1.24 -14.86 -14.32
N TYR A 311 -0.79 -15.00 -13.09
CA TYR A 311 -1.18 -14.17 -11.95
C TYR A 311 -0.07 -13.17 -11.65
N LEU A 312 -0.43 -11.88 -11.58
CA LEU A 312 0.48 -10.79 -11.25
C LEU A 312 -0.14 -10.02 -10.09
N ARG A 313 0.48 -10.04 -8.91
CA ARG A 313 -0.02 -9.35 -7.73
C ARG A 313 0.97 -8.28 -7.29
N ARG A 314 0.54 -7.02 -7.21
CA ARG A 314 1.43 -5.90 -6.85
C ARG A 314 2.66 -5.84 -7.74
N ILE A 315 2.43 -6.01 -9.04
CA ILE A 315 3.47 -5.92 -10.07
C ILE A 315 3.16 -4.74 -10.98
N MET A 316 1.94 -4.66 -11.51
CA MET A 316 1.63 -3.66 -12.53
C MET A 316 1.74 -2.25 -11.97
N HIS A 317 1.48 -2.06 -10.67
CA HIS A 317 1.60 -0.76 -10.02
C HIS A 317 3.04 -0.22 -9.91
N ASP A 318 4.07 -1.06 -9.98
CA ASP A 318 5.47 -0.66 -9.89
C ASP A 318 5.99 -0.04 -11.20
N PHE A 319 5.24 -0.20 -12.30
CA PHE A 319 5.69 0.10 -13.64
C PHE A 319 4.77 1.07 -14.38
N SER A 320 5.37 1.85 -15.28
CA SER A 320 4.65 2.65 -16.27
C SER A 320 3.87 1.80 -17.27
N ASP A 321 2.90 2.40 -17.93
CA ASP A 321 2.04 1.71 -18.91
C ASP A 321 2.85 1.01 -20.01
N ALA A 322 3.92 1.64 -20.50
CA ALA A 322 4.77 1.06 -21.55
C ALA A 322 5.43 -0.26 -21.09
N ASN A 323 5.93 -0.30 -19.87
CA ASN A 323 6.53 -1.51 -19.29
C ASN A 323 5.47 -2.57 -19.01
N CYS A 324 4.30 -2.18 -18.48
CA CYS A 324 3.17 -3.09 -18.31
C CYS A 324 2.74 -3.75 -19.63
N VAL A 325 2.67 -3.00 -20.73
CA VAL A 325 2.35 -3.54 -22.05
C VAL A 325 3.41 -4.56 -22.53
N VAL A 326 4.70 -4.32 -22.24
CA VAL A 326 5.78 -5.28 -22.57
C VAL A 326 5.59 -6.59 -21.79
N ILE A 327 5.38 -6.52 -20.48
CA ILE A 327 5.14 -7.68 -19.61
C ILE A 327 3.95 -8.49 -20.14
N LEU A 328 2.83 -7.82 -20.39
CA LEU A 328 1.61 -8.46 -20.87
C LEU A 328 1.76 -9.06 -22.27
N LYS A 329 2.57 -8.46 -23.16
CA LYS A 329 2.86 -9.04 -24.48
C LYS A 329 3.67 -10.34 -24.38
N HIS A 330 4.63 -10.41 -23.46
CA HIS A 330 5.38 -11.63 -23.20
C HIS A 330 4.48 -12.75 -22.65
N ILE A 331 3.59 -12.41 -21.72
CA ILE A 331 2.59 -13.34 -21.21
C ILE A 331 1.64 -13.78 -22.32
N ARG A 332 1.09 -12.84 -23.10
CA ARG A 332 0.19 -13.13 -24.22
C ARG A 332 0.80 -14.13 -25.19
N ALA A 333 2.09 -14.00 -25.51
CA ALA A 333 2.79 -14.91 -26.42
C ALA A 333 2.88 -16.36 -25.89
N ALA A 334 2.76 -16.55 -24.57
CA ALA A 334 2.75 -17.85 -23.93
C ALA A 334 1.34 -18.42 -23.71
N MET A 335 0.28 -17.63 -23.87
CA MET A 335 -1.10 -18.07 -23.61
C MET A 335 -1.64 -19.04 -24.68
N LEU A 336 -2.43 -20.02 -24.25
CA LEU A 336 -3.40 -20.74 -25.08
C LEU A 336 -4.77 -20.02 -25.10
N PRO A 337 -5.67 -20.29 -26.07
CA PRO A 337 -6.95 -19.58 -26.25
C PRO A 337 -7.83 -19.46 -25.01
N ASP A 338 -7.77 -20.45 -24.12
CA ASP A 338 -8.55 -20.50 -22.89
C ASP A 338 -7.83 -19.94 -21.64
N SER A 339 -6.59 -19.46 -21.80
CA SER A 339 -5.80 -18.90 -20.68
C SER A 339 -6.36 -17.56 -20.20
N ARG A 340 -6.00 -17.17 -18.98
CA ARG A 340 -6.30 -15.88 -18.37
C ARG A 340 -5.05 -15.16 -17.90
N VAL A 341 -5.12 -13.84 -17.90
CA VAL A 341 -4.22 -12.98 -17.15
C VAL A 341 -5.02 -12.40 -15.99
N LEU A 342 -4.48 -12.52 -14.77
CA LEU A 342 -5.14 -12.11 -13.54
C LEU A 342 -4.25 -11.08 -12.84
N LEU A 343 -4.62 -9.80 -12.92
CA LEU A 343 -3.85 -8.70 -12.34
C LEU A 343 -4.48 -8.29 -11.00
N ALA A 344 -3.83 -8.64 -9.89
CA ALA A 344 -4.28 -8.30 -8.54
C ALA A 344 -3.57 -7.03 -8.04
N ASP A 345 -4.24 -5.90 -8.16
CA ASP A 345 -3.73 -4.57 -7.83
C ASP A 345 -4.84 -3.66 -7.29
N MET A 346 -4.50 -2.45 -6.82
CA MET A 346 -5.52 -1.47 -6.50
C MET A 346 -6.16 -0.93 -7.79
N VAL A 347 -7.50 -0.81 -7.79
CA VAL A 347 -8.23 -0.18 -8.90
C VAL A 347 -8.84 1.12 -8.41
N MET A 348 -8.23 2.23 -8.80
CA MET A 348 -8.64 3.58 -8.38
C MET A 348 -10.03 3.94 -8.92
N PRO A 349 -10.89 4.55 -8.08
CA PRO A 349 -12.17 5.08 -8.53
C PRO A 349 -11.96 6.33 -9.38
N LYS A 350 -12.90 6.63 -10.27
CA LYS A 350 -12.90 7.88 -11.05
C LYS A 350 -12.98 9.13 -10.17
N ARG A 351 -13.63 9.01 -9.01
CA ARG A 351 -13.78 10.07 -8.03
C ARG A 351 -13.27 9.59 -6.68
N VAL A 352 -12.24 10.25 -6.18
CA VAL A 352 -11.63 10.00 -4.87
C VAL A 352 -12.48 10.67 -3.78
N THR A 353 -12.71 9.92 -2.70
CA THR A 353 -13.35 10.35 -1.45
C THR A 353 -12.39 10.16 -0.27
N GLU A 354 -12.82 10.52 0.94
CA GLU A 354 -12.02 10.31 2.16
C GLU A 354 -11.62 8.84 2.38
N ALA A 355 -12.45 7.89 1.93
CA ALA A 355 -12.17 6.46 2.04
C ALA A 355 -11.00 6.02 1.15
N ASP A 356 -10.70 6.79 0.10
CA ASP A 356 -9.72 6.46 -0.94
C ASP A 356 -8.35 7.14 -0.70
N LEU A 357 -8.25 8.02 0.30
CA LEU A 357 -7.02 8.76 0.61
C LEU A 357 -5.80 7.85 0.86
N PRO A 358 -5.91 6.70 1.55
CA PRO A 358 -4.78 5.79 1.70
C PRO A 358 -4.25 5.27 0.36
N ALA A 359 -5.14 4.90 -0.56
CA ALA A 359 -4.76 4.44 -1.90
C ALA A 359 -4.14 5.57 -2.74
N ALA A 360 -4.70 6.77 -2.68
CA ALA A 360 -4.13 7.95 -3.35
C ALA A 360 -2.73 8.34 -2.80
N ALA A 361 -2.48 8.12 -1.51
CA ALA A 361 -1.16 8.32 -0.92
C ALA A 361 -0.14 7.26 -1.40
N ILE A 362 -0.59 6.01 -1.56
CA ILE A 362 0.22 4.92 -2.14
C ILE A 362 0.52 5.23 -3.61
N ASP A 363 -0.46 5.70 -4.40
CA ASP A 363 -0.25 6.10 -5.79
C ASP A 363 0.83 7.17 -5.94
N ASN A 364 0.85 8.20 -5.07
CA ASN A 364 1.94 9.18 -5.05
C ASN A 364 3.31 8.57 -4.71
N CYS A 365 3.34 7.52 -3.88
CA CYS A 365 4.55 6.76 -3.60
C CYS A 365 5.00 5.96 -4.83
N MET A 366 4.08 5.33 -5.56
CA MET A 366 4.38 4.63 -6.80
C MET A 366 4.90 5.60 -7.88
N MET A 367 4.27 6.78 -8.00
CA MET A 367 4.66 7.82 -8.95
C MET A 367 6.13 8.24 -8.82
N ILE A 368 6.65 8.39 -7.60
CA ILE A 368 8.07 8.75 -7.41
C ILE A 368 9.04 7.61 -7.71
N MET A 369 8.56 6.37 -7.78
CA MET A 369 9.32 5.18 -8.13
C MET A 369 9.18 4.78 -9.61
N GLY A 370 8.44 5.56 -10.41
CA GLY A 370 8.20 5.31 -11.83
C GLY A 370 7.02 4.38 -12.13
N GLY A 371 6.22 4.06 -11.11
CA GLY A 371 4.99 3.28 -11.17
C GLY A 371 3.74 4.15 -11.06
N LYS A 372 2.56 3.52 -11.01
CA LYS A 372 1.26 4.17 -10.79
C LYS A 372 0.14 3.18 -10.47
N GLU A 373 -0.80 3.60 -9.65
CA GLU A 373 -2.10 2.94 -9.54
C GLU A 373 -2.99 3.32 -10.73
N ARG A 374 -3.91 2.42 -11.11
CA ARG A 374 -4.73 2.60 -12.32
C ARG A 374 -6.21 2.55 -12.03
N THR A 375 -6.98 3.29 -12.81
CA THR A 375 -8.44 3.12 -12.88
C THR A 375 -8.79 1.88 -13.71
N ALA A 376 -10.05 1.47 -13.68
CA ALA A 376 -10.56 0.40 -14.54
C ALA A 376 -10.26 0.66 -16.03
N GLU A 377 -10.41 1.91 -16.49
CA GLU A 377 -10.14 2.32 -17.87
C GLU A 377 -8.64 2.33 -18.18
N GLY A 378 -7.81 2.67 -17.19
CA GLY A 378 -6.36 2.56 -17.31
C GLY A 378 -5.92 1.11 -17.52
N PHE A 379 -6.47 0.18 -16.75
CA PHE A 379 -6.24 -1.25 -16.96
C PHE A 379 -6.76 -1.72 -18.32
N GLU A 380 -7.98 -1.34 -18.70
CA GLU A 380 -8.57 -1.69 -20.01
C GLU A 380 -7.66 -1.26 -21.17
N LYS A 381 -7.14 -0.03 -21.12
CA LYS A 381 -6.19 0.49 -22.12
C LYS A 381 -4.91 -0.35 -22.17
N VAL A 382 -4.27 -0.60 -21.03
CA VAL A 382 -3.00 -1.33 -20.94
C VAL A 382 -3.14 -2.78 -21.43
N VAL A 383 -4.23 -3.47 -21.08
CA VAL A 383 -4.46 -4.85 -21.57
C VAL A 383 -4.79 -4.86 -23.06
N ALA A 384 -5.55 -3.88 -23.57
CA ALA A 384 -5.88 -3.77 -24.99
C ALA A 384 -4.63 -3.52 -25.85
N GLU A 385 -3.72 -2.65 -25.42
CA GLU A 385 -2.45 -2.39 -26.11
C GLU A 385 -1.52 -3.62 -26.15
N ALA A 386 -1.71 -4.56 -25.22
CA ALA A 386 -1.03 -5.84 -25.21
C ALA A 386 -1.71 -6.92 -26.08
N GLY A 387 -2.87 -6.65 -26.69
CA GLY A 387 -3.63 -7.62 -27.50
C GLY A 387 -4.49 -8.57 -26.65
N LEU A 388 -4.88 -8.12 -25.46
CA LEU A 388 -5.79 -8.81 -24.55
C LEU A 388 -7.11 -8.04 -24.46
N GLU A 389 -8.18 -8.69 -23.99
CA GLU A 389 -9.45 -8.05 -23.67
C GLU A 389 -9.79 -8.25 -22.19
N LEU A 390 -10.25 -7.17 -21.54
CA LEU A 390 -10.72 -7.21 -20.16
C LEU A 390 -12.03 -8.00 -20.09
N VAL A 391 -12.08 -9.01 -19.23
CA VAL A 391 -13.25 -9.86 -19.01
C VAL A 391 -14.08 -9.31 -17.86
N ARG A 392 -13.45 -9.11 -16.69
CA ARG A 392 -14.12 -8.70 -15.46
C ARG A 392 -13.14 -8.10 -14.46
N ILE A 393 -13.63 -7.19 -13.64
CA ILE A 393 -12.92 -6.72 -12.43
C ILE A 393 -13.63 -7.32 -11.21
N TRP A 394 -12.91 -8.15 -10.47
CA TRP A 394 -13.37 -8.82 -9.25
C TRP A 394 -12.92 -8.00 -8.04
N ARG A 395 -13.86 -7.38 -7.32
CA ARG A 395 -13.53 -6.47 -6.20
C ARG A 395 -13.64 -7.18 -4.86
N SER A 396 -12.70 -6.89 -3.97
CA SER A 396 -12.74 -7.34 -2.56
C SER A 396 -13.84 -6.64 -1.74
N ARG A 397 -14.26 -5.44 -2.15
CA ARG A 397 -15.35 -4.65 -1.57
C ARG A 397 -16.11 -3.91 -2.67
N GLU A 398 -17.40 -3.65 -2.47
CA GLU A 398 -18.23 -2.98 -3.49
C GLU A 398 -17.81 -1.51 -3.71
N ASP A 399 -17.39 -0.80 -2.66
CA ASP A 399 -17.08 0.63 -2.70
C ASP A 399 -15.61 0.95 -2.33
N GLY A 400 -15.04 1.97 -3.00
CA GLY A 400 -13.73 2.56 -2.73
C GLY A 400 -12.54 1.94 -3.48
N ALA A 401 -11.41 2.65 -3.45
CA ALA A 401 -10.11 2.22 -3.93
C ALA A 401 -9.62 1.07 -3.04
N THR A 402 -9.81 -0.15 -3.54
CA THR A 402 -9.42 -1.38 -2.86
C THR A 402 -8.78 -2.31 -3.86
N GLY A 403 -8.06 -3.30 -3.35
CA GLY A 403 -7.53 -4.37 -4.16
C GLY A 403 -8.64 -5.08 -4.92
N ALA A 404 -8.40 -5.26 -6.20
CA ALA A 404 -9.25 -5.97 -7.12
C ALA A 404 -8.39 -6.87 -8.00
N LEU A 405 -9.03 -7.84 -8.63
CA LEU A 405 -8.41 -8.68 -9.64
C LEU A 405 -9.03 -8.38 -10.99
N VAL A 406 -8.21 -7.85 -11.88
CA VAL A 406 -8.57 -7.60 -13.28
C VAL A 406 -8.28 -8.87 -14.06
N GLU A 407 -9.35 -9.54 -14.49
CA GLU A 407 -9.28 -10.70 -15.35
C GLU A 407 -9.28 -10.24 -16.82
N ALA A 408 -8.29 -10.70 -17.57
CA ALA A 408 -8.18 -10.51 -19.01
C ALA A 408 -7.93 -11.84 -19.72
N LYS A 409 -8.23 -11.88 -21.02
CA LYS A 409 -7.95 -13.04 -21.89
C LYS A 409 -7.43 -12.56 -23.24
N MET A 410 -6.98 -13.46 -24.11
CA MET A 410 -6.60 -13.07 -25.47
C MET A 410 -7.78 -12.43 -26.21
N SER A 411 -7.51 -11.31 -26.89
CA SER A 411 -8.52 -10.69 -27.74
C SER A 411 -8.91 -11.64 -28.87
N SER A 412 -10.19 -11.61 -29.23
CA SER A 412 -10.78 -12.46 -30.27
C SER A 412 -10.49 -11.98 -31.72
N SER A 413 -9.49 -11.11 -31.91
CA SER A 413 -9.14 -10.48 -33.19
C SER A 413 -8.12 -11.24 -34.03
#